data_AF-A0A453CLT9-F1
#
_entry.id   AF-A0A453CLT9-F1
#
_cell.length_a   1.000
_cell.length_b   1.000
_cell.length_c   1.000
_cell.angle_alpha   90.00
_cell.angle_beta   90.00
_cell.angle_gamma   90.00
#
_symmetry.space_group_name_H-M   'P 1'
#
loop_
_entity.id
_entity.type
_entity.pdbx_description
1 polymer ?
#
loop_
_entity_poly.entity_id
_entity_poly.type
_entity_poly.pdbx_seq_one_letter_code
_entity_poly.pdbx_strand_id
1 'polypeptide(L)'
;AVSRATLLPVAPVLTRYAESVNPFAKRKLIEPAVREEKVANKLNNLTVPKLCVKLNTLQYIRDQLDTIEEGIKQSWVDVQSAVGLLDYLSCMTSEGATSKSSPSDESIDELFTIFDDVRRTAVNITDTILNFIGTRAVFWDMRDLLLFSLYRTSVESARMEIFIPTIEQVLDQVCDLIVDVLRDRVVLRVFQACMEGFIWVLLDGGPSRAFLETDVNLMKDDL
;
A
#
# COMPACT_ATOMS: atom_id res chain seq x y z
N ALA A 1 6.64 -5.48 -8.38
CA ALA A 1 5.99 -4.35 -7.68
C ALA A 1 6.64 -3.03 -8.11
N VAL A 2 5.89 -1.93 -8.15
CA VAL A 2 6.45 -0.57 -8.30
C VAL A 2 6.71 -0.04 -6.88
N SER A 3 7.90 0.50 -6.62
CA SER A 3 8.23 1.05 -5.31
C SER A 3 7.55 2.40 -5.11
N ARG A 4 7.14 2.72 -3.87
CA ARG A 4 6.63 4.03 -3.47
C ARG A 4 7.59 5.15 -3.86
N ALA A 5 8.89 4.92 -3.72
CA ALA A 5 9.94 5.89 -4.07
C ALA A 5 9.93 6.29 -5.56
N THR A 6 9.36 5.45 -6.43
CA THR A 6 9.25 5.74 -7.87
C THR A 6 8.11 6.71 -8.20
N LEU A 7 7.17 6.91 -7.27
CA LEU A 7 6.06 7.86 -7.43
C LEU A 7 6.40 9.25 -6.93
N LEU A 8 7.38 9.37 -6.03
CA LEU A 8 7.75 10.66 -5.45
C LEU A 8 8.42 11.55 -6.52
N PRO A 9 8.00 12.81 -6.65
CA PRO A 9 8.68 13.76 -7.52
C PRO A 9 10.13 13.97 -7.05
N VAL A 10 11.02 14.20 -8.00
CA VAL A 10 12.42 14.50 -7.70
C VAL A 10 12.48 15.85 -6.99
N ALA A 11 13.14 15.90 -5.83
CA ALA A 11 13.36 17.17 -5.13
C ALA A 11 14.04 18.16 -6.08
N PRO A 12 13.47 19.37 -6.27
CA PRO A 12 14.08 20.39 -7.11
C PRO A 12 15.47 20.73 -6.57
N VAL A 13 16.38 21.05 -7.48
CA VAL A 13 17.75 21.43 -7.11
C VAL A 13 17.66 22.65 -6.20
N LEU A 14 17.96 22.47 -4.91
CA LEU A 14 17.99 23.55 -3.95
C LEU A 14 18.94 24.62 -4.48
N THR A 15 18.46 25.84 -4.71
CA THR A 15 19.28 27.01 -5.05
C THR A 15 20.18 27.45 -3.89
N ARG A 16 20.36 26.60 -2.86
CA ARG A 16 21.36 26.84 -1.82
C ARG A 16 22.72 26.88 -2.50
N TYR A 17 23.39 28.01 -2.32
CA TYR A 17 24.77 28.22 -2.72
C TYR A 17 25.62 27.07 -2.20
N ALA A 18 25.90 26.09 -3.05
CA ALA A 18 27.06 25.25 -2.88
C ALA A 18 28.20 26.12 -3.40
N GLU A 19 29.13 26.49 -2.51
CA GLU A 19 30.39 27.11 -2.84
C GLU A 19 31.15 26.13 -3.76
N SER A 20 30.77 26.11 -5.03
CA SER A 20 31.24 25.16 -6.02
C SER A 20 32.34 25.82 -6.81
N VAL A 21 33.55 25.32 -6.58
CA VAL A 21 34.84 25.79 -7.09
C VAL A 21 34.98 25.56 -8.61
N ASN A 22 33.90 25.47 -9.40
CA ASN A 22 34.06 25.43 -10.85
C ASN A 22 32.83 25.84 -11.68
N PRO A 23 32.81 27.03 -12.30
CA PRO A 23 31.73 27.48 -13.17
C PRO A 23 31.66 26.76 -14.53
N PHE A 24 32.51 25.75 -14.79
CA PHE A 24 32.61 25.05 -16.08
C PHE A 24 32.20 23.56 -16.07
N ALA A 25 31.68 23.03 -14.96
CA ALA A 25 31.13 21.67 -14.97
C ALA A 25 29.83 21.64 -15.80
N LYS A 26 29.90 21.06 -17.01
CA LYS A 26 28.74 20.82 -17.88
C LYS A 26 27.59 20.26 -17.05
N ARG A 27 26.45 20.97 -17.03
CA ARG A 27 25.18 20.46 -16.50
C ARG A 27 24.96 19.10 -17.14
N LYS A 28 25.05 18.01 -16.36
CA LYS A 28 24.63 16.69 -16.85
C LYS A 28 23.17 16.85 -17.26
N LEU A 29 22.90 16.52 -18.52
CA LEU A 29 21.54 16.37 -19.02
C LEU A 29 20.90 15.32 -18.11
N ILE A 30 20.00 15.75 -17.23
CA ILE A 30 19.11 14.82 -16.54
C ILE A 30 18.35 14.15 -17.67
N GLU A 31 18.49 12.84 -17.84
CA GLU A 31 17.64 12.04 -18.73
C GLU A 31 16.43 11.57 -17.90
N PRO A 32 15.30 12.29 -17.86
CA PRO A 32 14.16 11.90 -17.03
C PRO A 32 13.19 11.02 -17.83
N ALA A 33 13.11 11.25 -19.15
CA ALA A 33 12.01 10.80 -20.01
C ALA A 33 11.94 9.28 -20.21
N VAL A 34 13.08 8.61 -20.42
CA VAL A 34 13.11 7.16 -20.73
C VAL A 34 12.81 6.30 -19.49
N ARG A 35 13.15 6.77 -18.29
CA ARG A 35 12.85 6.08 -17.03
C ARG A 35 11.40 6.27 -16.62
N GLU A 36 10.84 7.45 -16.85
CA GLU A 36 9.43 7.76 -16.61
C GLU A 36 8.50 6.92 -17.48
N GLU A 37 8.81 6.68 -18.75
CA GLU A 37 7.94 5.94 -19.66
C GLU A 37 7.76 4.46 -19.27
N LYS A 38 8.85 3.77 -18.88
CA LYS A 38 8.78 2.38 -18.38
C LYS A 38 8.04 2.27 -17.05
N VAL A 39 8.16 3.28 -16.19
CA VAL A 39 7.45 3.35 -14.90
C VAL A 39 5.97 3.64 -15.14
N ALA A 40 5.65 4.58 -16.02
CA ALA A 40 4.30 4.92 -16.44
C ALA A 40 3.55 3.70 -16.99
N ASN A 41 4.18 2.90 -17.85
CA ASN A 41 3.57 1.68 -18.38
C ASN A 41 3.22 0.64 -17.31
N LYS A 42 4.05 0.50 -16.26
CA LYS A 42 3.72 -0.38 -15.12
C LYS A 42 2.61 0.21 -14.25
N LEU A 43 2.60 1.52 -14.10
CA LEU A 43 1.64 2.26 -13.30
C LEU A 43 0.24 2.35 -13.94
N ASN A 44 0.14 2.35 -15.26
CA ASN A 44 -1.13 2.23 -15.99
C ASN A 44 -1.88 0.92 -15.65
N ASN A 45 -1.15 -0.09 -15.17
CA ASN A 45 -1.72 -1.35 -14.69
C ASN A 45 -2.02 -1.35 -13.17
N LEU A 46 -1.68 -0.28 -12.45
CA LEU A 46 -1.84 -0.11 -11.00
C LEU A 46 -2.57 1.20 -10.67
N THR A 47 -3.68 1.45 -11.36
CA THR A 47 -4.56 2.60 -11.07
C THR A 47 -5.26 2.44 -9.74
N VAL A 48 -5.70 3.55 -9.12
CA VAL A 48 -6.44 3.53 -7.84
C VAL A 48 -7.62 2.54 -7.86
N PRO A 49 -8.52 2.53 -8.87
CA PRO A 49 -9.59 1.53 -8.93
C PRO A 49 -9.10 0.08 -8.95
N LYS A 50 -8.04 -0.23 -9.71
CA LYS A 50 -7.47 -1.59 -9.77
C LYS A 50 -6.87 -2.00 -8.43
N LEU A 51 -6.25 -1.07 -7.72
CA LEU A 51 -5.70 -1.30 -6.39
C LEU A 51 -6.82 -1.53 -5.36
N CYS A 52 -7.92 -0.78 -5.45
CA CYS A 52 -9.09 -0.99 -4.60
C CYS A 52 -9.67 -2.40 -4.79
N VAL A 53 -9.84 -2.84 -6.04
CA VAL A 53 -10.30 -4.22 -6.33
C VAL A 53 -9.34 -5.26 -5.74
N LYS A 54 -8.02 -5.09 -5.91
CA LYS A 54 -7.02 -6.00 -5.32
C LYS A 54 -7.11 -6.04 -3.80
N LEU A 55 -7.34 -4.89 -3.16
CA LEU A 55 -7.46 -4.79 -1.71
C LEU A 55 -8.73 -5.49 -1.21
N ASN A 56 -9.86 -5.32 -1.91
CA ASN A 56 -11.10 -6.04 -1.62
C ASN A 56 -10.93 -7.55 -1.78
N THR A 57 -10.27 -8.00 -2.86
CA THR A 57 -9.99 -9.43 -3.06
C THR A 57 -9.13 -9.99 -1.94
N LEU A 58 -8.12 -9.25 -1.48
CA LEU A 58 -7.29 -9.66 -0.35
C LEU A 58 -8.10 -9.73 0.95
N GLN A 59 -8.99 -8.76 1.19
CA GLN A 59 -9.88 -8.78 2.35
C GLN A 59 -10.80 -10.00 2.30
N TYR A 60 -11.39 -10.31 1.15
CA TYR A 60 -12.20 -11.51 0.98
C TYR A 60 -11.40 -12.79 1.27
N ILE A 61 -10.17 -12.92 0.75
CA ILE A 61 -9.30 -14.07 1.05
C ILE A 61 -9.05 -14.20 2.56
N ARG A 62 -8.82 -13.10 3.26
CA ARG A 62 -8.64 -13.09 4.72
C ARG A 62 -9.89 -13.56 5.44
N ASP A 63 -11.06 -13.09 5.03
CA ASP A 63 -12.34 -13.47 5.63
C ASP A 63 -12.67 -14.96 5.42
N GLN A 64 -12.17 -15.58 4.34
CA GLN A 64 -12.33 -17.01 4.08
C GLN A 64 -11.29 -17.90 4.77
N LEU A 65 -10.18 -17.33 5.24
CA LEU A 65 -9.02 -18.10 5.67
C LEU A 65 -9.31 -18.97 6.91
N ASP A 66 -10.06 -18.44 7.87
CA ASP A 66 -10.44 -19.18 9.08
C ASP A 66 -11.35 -20.36 8.75
N THR A 67 -12.33 -20.16 7.85
CA THR A 67 -13.21 -21.24 7.39
C THR A 67 -12.43 -22.36 6.71
N ILE A 68 -11.42 -22.01 5.90
CA ILE A 68 -10.58 -23.00 5.21
C ILE A 68 -9.72 -23.76 6.23
N GLU A 69 -9.11 -23.06 7.18
CA GLU A 69 -8.29 -23.69 8.21
C GLU A 69 -9.09 -24.68 9.04
N GLU A 70 -10.25 -24.26 9.55
CA GLU A 70 -11.13 -25.13 10.35
C GLU A 70 -11.66 -26.32 9.53
N GLY A 71 -11.98 -26.12 8.25
CA GLY A 71 -12.39 -27.20 7.36
C GLY A 71 -11.28 -28.25 7.14
N ILE A 72 -10.03 -27.82 7.04
CA ILE A 72 -8.87 -28.72 6.91
C ILE A 72 -8.62 -29.45 8.23
N LYS A 73 -8.65 -28.75 9.37
CA LYS A 73 -8.53 -29.38 10.70
C LYS A 73 -9.58 -30.46 10.91
N GLN A 74 -10.84 -30.16 10.60
CA GLN A 74 -11.92 -31.13 10.75
C GLN A 74 -11.73 -32.35 9.84
N SER A 75 -11.40 -32.12 8.57
CA SER A 75 -11.15 -33.21 7.62
C SER A 75 -9.98 -34.10 8.07
N TRP A 76 -8.96 -33.52 8.69
CA TRP A 76 -7.83 -34.28 9.24
C TRP A 76 -8.25 -35.17 10.40
N VAL A 77 -9.03 -34.64 11.35
CA VAL A 77 -9.60 -35.40 12.47
C VAL A 77 -10.48 -36.55 11.97
N ASP A 78 -11.31 -36.31 10.96
CA ASP A 78 -12.18 -37.32 10.36
C ASP A 78 -11.36 -38.45 9.71
N VAL A 79 -10.29 -38.12 8.97
CA VAL A 79 -9.39 -39.13 8.38
C VAL A 79 -8.65 -39.91 9.46
N GLN A 80 -8.14 -39.25 10.49
CA GLN A 80 -7.39 -39.89 11.56
C GLN A 80 -8.28 -40.86 12.37
N SER A 81 -9.53 -40.46 12.63
CA SER A 81 -10.51 -41.34 13.28
C SER A 81 -10.89 -42.55 12.42
N ALA A 82 -11.06 -42.37 11.11
CA ALA A 82 -11.32 -43.46 10.17
C ALA A 82 -10.13 -44.44 10.06
N VAL A 83 -8.90 -43.92 10.01
CA VAL A 83 -7.67 -44.73 10.01
C VAL A 83 -7.51 -45.49 11.32
N GLY A 84 -7.73 -44.83 12.47
CA GLY A 84 -7.68 -45.48 13.78
C GLY A 84 -8.71 -46.60 13.93
N LEU A 85 -9.92 -46.41 13.37
CA LEU A 85 -10.95 -47.44 13.34
C LEU A 85 -10.56 -48.62 12.43
N LEU A 86 -9.95 -48.35 11.27
CA LEU A 86 -9.46 -49.37 10.35
C LEU A 86 -8.31 -50.20 10.95
N ASP A 87 -7.41 -49.56 11.70
CA ASP A 87 -6.30 -50.20 12.40
C ASP A 87 -6.79 -51.09 13.54
N TYR A 88 -7.78 -50.62 14.31
CA TYR A 88 -8.46 -51.43 15.34
C TYR A 88 -9.13 -52.68 14.75
N LEU A 89 -9.87 -52.54 13.64
CA LEU A 89 -10.50 -53.68 12.96
C LEU A 89 -9.46 -54.66 12.37
N SER A 90 -8.33 -54.15 11.86
CA SER A 90 -7.22 -54.98 11.38
C SER A 90 -6.54 -55.77 12.51
N CYS A 91 -6.42 -55.17 13.70
CA CYS A 91 -5.88 -55.85 14.88
C CYS A 91 -6.81 -56.96 15.39
N MET A 92 -8.13 -56.78 15.27
CA MET A 92 -9.13 -57.80 15.64
C MET A 92 -9.16 -58.99 14.67
N THR A 93 -8.55 -58.86 13.48
CA THR A 93 -8.53 -59.88 12.44
C THR A 93 -7.15 -60.52 12.24
N SER A 94 -6.11 -59.99 12.91
CA SER A 94 -4.73 -60.47 12.84
C SER A 94 -4.26 -60.99 14.20
N GLU A 95 -4.12 -62.31 14.33
CA GLU A 95 -3.38 -62.91 15.45
C GLU A 95 -1.88 -62.59 15.31
N GLY A 96 -1.42 -61.52 15.96
CA GLY A 96 0.01 -61.27 16.16
C GLY A 96 0.48 -59.84 15.87
N ALA A 97 0.76 -59.13 16.96
CA ALA A 97 1.62 -57.94 17.14
C ALA A 97 2.04 -57.10 15.92
N THR A 98 1.70 -55.80 15.96
CA THR A 98 2.70 -54.72 16.07
C THR A 98 2.02 -53.38 16.34
N SER A 99 2.34 -52.77 17.49
CA SER A 99 2.00 -51.39 17.81
C SER A 99 2.77 -50.44 16.89
N LYS A 100 2.08 -49.74 15.98
CA LYS A 100 2.67 -48.63 15.23
C LYS A 100 2.38 -47.32 15.97
N SER A 101 3.45 -46.55 16.15
CA SER A 101 3.49 -45.24 16.78
C SER A 101 2.47 -44.29 16.18
N SER A 102 1.67 -43.65 17.04
CA SER A 102 0.86 -42.49 16.69
C SER A 102 1.75 -41.38 16.10
N PRO A 103 1.31 -40.68 15.04
CA PRO A 103 1.99 -39.45 14.63
C PRO A 103 1.90 -38.46 15.80
N SER A 104 3.03 -37.84 16.16
CA SER A 104 3.09 -36.89 17.27
C SER A 104 2.32 -35.60 16.91
N ASP A 105 1.34 -35.24 17.74
CA ASP A 105 0.55 -34.00 17.65
C ASP A 105 1.41 -32.75 17.38
N GLU A 106 2.61 -32.71 17.95
CA GLU A 106 3.55 -31.59 17.84
C GLU A 106 3.93 -31.26 16.38
N SER A 107 3.97 -32.26 15.48
CA SER A 107 4.29 -32.06 14.06
C SER A 107 3.11 -31.53 13.22
N ILE A 108 1.88 -31.68 13.73
CA ILE A 108 0.65 -31.25 13.07
C ILE A 108 0.33 -29.81 13.47
N ASP A 109 0.55 -29.45 14.73
CA ASP A 109 0.44 -28.06 15.19
C ASP A 109 1.42 -27.15 14.41
N GLU A 110 2.63 -27.64 14.11
CA GLU A 110 3.61 -26.95 13.27
C GLU A 110 3.14 -26.79 11.80
N LEU A 111 2.26 -27.66 11.29
CA LEU A 111 1.68 -27.50 9.95
C LEU A 111 0.72 -26.30 9.90
N PHE A 112 -0.07 -26.10 10.97
CA PHE A 112 -1.08 -25.05 11.00
C PHE A 112 -0.51 -23.66 11.28
N THR A 113 0.74 -23.55 11.76
CA THR A 113 1.44 -22.25 11.83
C THR A 113 1.61 -21.59 10.45
N ILE A 114 1.52 -22.35 9.36
CA ILE A 114 1.50 -21.81 7.99
C ILE A 114 0.32 -20.86 7.79
N PHE A 115 -0.85 -21.15 8.36
CA PHE A 115 -2.01 -20.25 8.26
C PHE A 115 -1.76 -18.93 8.99
N ASP A 116 -1.06 -18.95 10.13
CA ASP A 116 -0.63 -17.73 10.83
C ASP A 116 0.34 -16.91 10.00
N ASP A 117 1.26 -17.55 9.30
CA ASP A 117 2.18 -16.88 8.36
C ASP A 117 1.42 -16.25 7.19
N VAL A 118 0.40 -16.93 6.66
CA VAL A 118 -0.49 -16.38 5.62
C VAL A 118 -1.27 -15.19 6.15
N ARG A 119 -1.87 -15.26 7.36
CA ARG A 119 -2.57 -14.14 8.01
C ARG A 119 -1.64 -12.93 8.14
N ARG A 120 -0.44 -13.13 8.68
CA ARG A 120 0.56 -12.07 8.89
C ARG A 120 0.97 -11.43 7.56
N THR A 121 1.22 -12.26 6.56
CA THR A 121 1.58 -11.80 5.21
C THR A 121 0.44 -11.01 4.58
N ALA A 122 -0.81 -11.46 4.72
CA ALA A 122 -1.97 -10.75 4.20
C ALA A 122 -2.12 -9.36 4.84
N VAL A 123 -1.94 -9.23 6.16
CA VAL A 123 -1.93 -7.92 6.85
C VAL A 123 -0.85 -7.00 6.29
N ASN A 124 0.38 -7.51 6.13
CA ASN A 124 1.49 -6.73 5.58
C ASN A 124 1.23 -6.27 4.14
N ILE A 125 0.64 -7.13 3.30
CA ILE A 125 0.27 -6.78 1.93
C ILE A 125 -0.87 -5.76 1.93
N THR A 126 -1.88 -5.91 2.80
CA THR A 126 -2.96 -4.93 2.99
C THR A 126 -2.40 -3.55 3.27
N ASP A 127 -1.49 -3.42 4.24
CA ASP A 127 -0.87 -2.14 4.58
C ASP A 127 -0.01 -1.58 3.43
N THR A 128 0.68 -2.46 2.70
CA THR A 128 1.46 -2.07 1.52
C THR A 128 0.57 -1.48 0.42
N ILE A 129 -0.55 -2.15 0.10
CA ILE A 129 -1.51 -1.68 -0.91
C ILE A 129 -2.17 -0.38 -0.45
N LEU A 130 -2.59 -0.29 0.82
CA LEU A 130 -3.17 0.92 1.41
C LEU A 130 -2.26 2.14 1.24
N ASN A 131 -0.99 2.02 1.64
CA ASN A 131 0.00 3.09 1.48
C ASN A 131 0.24 3.44 0.01
N PHE A 132 0.22 2.44 -0.87
CA PHE A 132 0.41 2.64 -2.29
C PHE A 132 -0.78 3.35 -2.94
N ILE A 133 -2.03 3.06 -2.53
CA ILE A 133 -3.24 3.79 -3.00
C ILE A 133 -3.10 5.28 -2.71
N GLY A 134 -2.80 5.65 -1.46
CA GLY A 134 -2.63 7.06 -1.08
C GLY A 134 -1.52 7.74 -1.88
N THR A 135 -0.34 7.11 -1.95
CA THR A 135 0.78 7.67 -2.72
C THR A 135 0.44 7.81 -4.20
N ARG A 136 -0.22 6.79 -4.78
CA ARG A 136 -0.60 6.77 -6.19
C ARG A 136 -1.59 7.89 -6.52
N ALA A 137 -2.63 8.04 -5.71
CA ALA A 137 -3.65 9.06 -5.87
C ALA A 137 -3.02 10.47 -5.89
N VAL A 138 -2.18 10.77 -4.90
CA VAL A 138 -1.64 12.13 -4.70
C VAL A 138 -0.45 12.43 -5.61
N PHE A 139 0.55 11.56 -5.59
CA PHE A 139 1.83 11.83 -6.25
C PHE A 139 1.85 11.46 -7.74
N TRP A 140 0.80 10.81 -8.23
CA TRP A 140 0.67 10.54 -9.66
C TRP A 140 -0.62 11.09 -10.24
N ASP A 141 -1.78 10.62 -9.77
CA ASP A 141 -3.05 10.93 -10.43
C ASP A 141 -3.41 12.43 -10.26
N MET A 142 -3.15 13.00 -9.08
CA MET A 142 -3.34 14.44 -8.79
C MET A 142 -2.04 15.25 -8.90
N ARG A 143 -0.95 14.70 -9.46
CA ARG A 143 0.37 15.35 -9.41
C ARG A 143 0.37 16.75 -10.03
N ASP A 144 -0.22 16.87 -11.22
CA ASP A 144 -0.18 18.14 -11.95
C ASP A 144 -1.19 19.15 -11.37
N LEU A 145 -2.38 18.64 -11.00
CA LEU A 145 -3.48 19.46 -10.46
C LEU A 145 -3.23 19.92 -9.04
N LEU A 146 -2.72 19.07 -8.16
CA LEU A 146 -2.46 19.37 -6.76
C LEU A 146 -0.98 19.73 -6.59
N LEU A 147 -0.06 18.77 -6.68
CA LEU A 147 1.33 18.96 -6.25
C LEU A 147 2.04 20.06 -7.02
N PHE A 148 1.93 20.11 -8.36
CA PHE A 148 2.64 21.10 -9.18
C PHE A 148 2.01 22.48 -9.20
N SER A 149 0.72 22.56 -8.89
CA SER A 149 -0.02 23.83 -8.87
C SER A 149 -0.01 24.47 -7.48
N LEU A 150 0.10 23.68 -6.42
CA LEU A 150 0.13 24.16 -5.05
C LEU A 150 1.25 25.20 -4.84
N TYR A 151 0.83 26.40 -4.42
CA TYR A 151 1.66 27.59 -4.19
C TYR A 151 2.61 27.98 -5.31
N ARG A 152 2.25 27.65 -6.54
CA ARG A 152 2.92 28.23 -7.71
C ARG A 152 2.50 29.69 -7.85
N THR A 153 3.47 30.57 -8.09
CA THR A 153 3.27 32.04 -8.21
C THR A 153 3.07 32.75 -6.88
N SER A 154 1.96 32.51 -6.16
CA SER A 154 1.73 33.07 -4.80
C SER A 154 0.79 32.19 -3.97
N VAL A 155 0.91 32.27 -2.64
CA VAL A 155 0.04 31.52 -1.70
C VAL A 155 -1.43 31.92 -1.84
N GLU A 156 -1.70 33.21 -1.94
CA GLU A 156 -3.07 33.75 -2.11
C GLU A 156 -3.77 33.20 -3.36
N SER A 157 -3.04 32.98 -4.47
CA SER A 157 -3.61 32.49 -5.72
C SER A 157 -3.80 30.97 -5.79
N ALA A 158 -3.23 30.22 -4.82
CA ALA A 158 -3.17 28.76 -4.84
C ALA A 158 -3.58 28.17 -3.49
N ARG A 159 -4.67 28.68 -2.92
CA ARG A 159 -5.27 28.20 -1.66
C ARG A 159 -5.72 26.74 -1.77
N MET A 160 -5.64 26.02 -0.65
CA MET A 160 -6.03 24.61 -0.58
C MET A 160 -7.50 24.36 -0.98
N GLU A 161 -8.38 25.33 -0.72
CA GLU A 161 -9.80 25.30 -1.10
C GLU A 161 -10.03 24.97 -2.59
N ILE A 162 -9.16 25.46 -3.47
CA ILE A 162 -9.26 25.24 -4.93
C ILE A 162 -9.11 23.75 -5.28
N PHE A 163 -8.38 22.99 -4.47
CA PHE A 163 -8.08 21.58 -4.71
C PHE A 163 -9.04 20.63 -3.99
N ILE A 164 -9.85 21.11 -3.04
CA ILE A 164 -10.84 20.30 -2.30
C ILE A 164 -11.72 19.48 -3.25
N PRO A 165 -12.32 20.04 -4.32
CA PRO A 165 -13.16 19.25 -5.24
C PRO A 165 -12.42 18.10 -5.93
N THR A 166 -11.13 18.27 -6.20
CA THR A 166 -10.30 17.21 -6.81
C THR A 166 -10.04 16.09 -5.81
N ILE A 167 -9.80 16.44 -4.55
CA ILE A 167 -9.60 15.46 -3.46
C ILE A 167 -10.92 14.71 -3.21
N GLU A 168 -12.04 15.41 -3.14
CA GLU A 168 -13.38 14.82 -2.97
C GLU A 168 -13.68 13.81 -4.09
N GLN A 169 -13.44 14.17 -5.36
CA GLN A 169 -13.66 13.26 -6.49
C GLN A 169 -12.86 11.95 -6.35
N VAL A 170 -11.62 12.01 -5.87
CA VAL A 170 -10.80 10.82 -5.65
C VAL A 170 -11.32 9.99 -4.47
N LEU A 171 -11.71 10.65 -3.38
CA LEU A 171 -12.28 9.97 -2.21
C LEU A 171 -13.60 9.28 -2.56
N ASP A 172 -14.48 9.93 -3.33
CA ASP A 172 -15.74 9.35 -3.81
C ASP A 172 -15.48 8.09 -4.65
N GLN A 173 -14.58 8.19 -5.64
CA GLN A 173 -14.20 7.04 -6.47
C GLN A 173 -13.67 5.87 -5.63
N VAL A 174 -12.87 6.16 -4.61
CA VAL A 174 -12.32 5.14 -3.71
C VAL A 174 -13.42 4.51 -2.86
N CYS A 175 -14.28 5.33 -2.25
CA CYS A 175 -15.35 4.90 -1.36
C CYS A 175 -16.42 4.08 -2.09
N ASP A 176 -16.70 4.39 -3.36
CA ASP A 176 -17.63 3.63 -4.20
C ASP A 176 -17.13 2.21 -4.51
N LEU A 177 -15.81 2.00 -4.50
CA LEU A 177 -15.19 0.74 -4.89
C LEU A 177 -14.78 -0.13 -3.70
N ILE A 178 -14.45 0.46 -2.54
CA ILE A 178 -13.88 -0.24 -1.39
C ILE A 178 -14.96 -0.78 -0.46
N VAL A 179 -14.73 -2.00 0.07
CA VAL A 179 -15.59 -2.58 1.12
C VAL A 179 -15.51 -1.78 2.43
N ASP A 180 -16.63 -1.69 3.14
CA ASP A 180 -16.82 -0.80 4.30
C ASP A 180 -15.74 -0.94 5.38
N VAL A 181 -15.33 -2.18 5.71
CA VAL A 181 -14.30 -2.47 6.72
C VAL A 181 -12.92 -1.85 6.40
N LEU A 182 -12.66 -1.50 5.14
CA LEU A 182 -11.40 -0.89 4.71
C LEU A 182 -11.53 0.61 4.43
N ARG A 183 -12.74 1.16 4.35
CA ARG A 183 -13.00 2.52 3.87
C ARG A 183 -12.20 3.57 4.63
N ASP A 184 -12.32 3.60 5.95
CA ASP A 184 -11.64 4.57 6.81
C ASP A 184 -10.11 4.46 6.69
N ARG A 185 -9.59 3.24 6.53
CA ARG A 185 -8.15 3.02 6.37
C ARG A 185 -7.65 3.58 5.05
N VAL A 186 -8.40 3.41 3.95
CA VAL A 186 -8.00 3.94 2.65
C VAL A 186 -8.10 5.47 2.64
N VAL A 187 -9.19 6.04 3.16
CA VAL A 187 -9.38 7.49 3.31
C VAL A 187 -8.23 8.10 4.11
N LEU A 188 -7.89 7.48 5.25
CA LEU A 188 -6.75 7.91 6.06
C LEU A 188 -5.43 7.90 5.28
N ARG A 189 -5.17 6.88 4.46
CA ARG A 189 -3.93 6.83 3.65
C ARG A 189 -3.91 7.87 2.54
N VAL A 190 -5.05 8.16 1.91
CA VAL A 190 -5.14 9.24 0.92
C VAL A 190 -4.89 10.58 1.60
N PHE A 191 -5.54 10.84 2.73
CA PHE A 191 -5.34 12.07 3.50
C PHE A 191 -3.88 12.23 3.97
N GLN A 192 -3.28 11.18 4.54
CA GLN A 192 -1.86 11.19 4.92
C GLN A 192 -0.94 11.52 3.73
N ALA A 193 -1.21 10.93 2.56
CA ALA A 193 -0.44 11.24 1.35
C ALA A 193 -0.64 12.70 0.90
N CYS A 194 -1.84 13.27 1.04
CA CYS A 194 -2.10 14.69 0.76
C CYS A 194 -1.26 15.57 1.69
N MET A 195 -1.24 15.28 2.99
CA MET A 195 -0.43 16.01 3.97
C MET A 195 1.07 15.87 3.71
N GLU A 196 1.55 14.68 3.37
CA GLU A 196 2.93 14.48 2.94
C GLU A 196 3.26 15.30 1.69
N GLY A 197 2.34 15.34 0.71
CA GLY A 197 2.48 16.13 -0.50
C GLY A 197 2.53 17.64 -0.21
N PHE A 198 1.68 18.10 0.71
CA PHE A 198 1.64 19.48 1.18
C PHE A 198 2.95 19.86 1.88
N ILE A 199 3.41 19.05 2.84
CA ILE A 199 4.70 19.25 3.53
C ILE A 199 5.86 19.23 2.53
N TRP A 200 5.85 18.33 1.55
CA TRP A 200 6.86 18.28 0.50
C TRP A 200 6.88 19.57 -0.33
N VAL A 201 5.70 20.13 -0.64
CA VAL A 201 5.59 21.43 -1.30
C VAL A 201 6.16 22.57 -0.46
N LEU A 202 5.89 22.56 0.85
CA LEU A 202 6.37 23.60 1.78
C LEU A 202 7.88 23.56 2.01
N LEU A 203 8.45 22.37 2.17
CA LEU A 203 9.85 22.21 2.56
C LEU A 203 10.79 22.09 1.35
N ASP A 204 10.32 21.42 0.29
CA ASP A 204 11.13 21.02 -0.86
C ASP A 204 10.52 21.50 -2.20
N GLY A 205 9.63 22.48 -2.20
CA GLY A 205 8.92 22.94 -3.41
C GLY A 205 9.77 23.68 -4.46
N GLY A 206 11.00 24.03 -4.13
CA GLY A 206 11.93 24.75 -5.01
C GLY A 206 11.62 26.25 -5.14
N PRO A 207 12.39 26.99 -5.97
CA PRO A 207 12.33 28.45 -6.02
C PRO A 207 11.02 29.02 -6.57
N SER A 208 10.22 28.22 -7.30
CA SER A 208 8.90 28.62 -7.80
C SER A 208 7.80 28.60 -6.73
N ARG A 209 8.12 28.16 -5.52
CA ARG A 209 7.22 28.10 -4.35
C ARG A 209 7.86 28.86 -3.18
N ALA A 210 8.19 30.13 -3.43
CA ALA A 210 8.75 31.01 -2.42
C ALA A 210 7.63 31.55 -1.52
N PHE A 211 7.90 31.61 -0.22
CA PHE A 211 6.96 32.09 0.80
C PHE A 211 7.43 33.41 1.39
N LEU A 212 6.48 34.31 1.66
CA LEU A 212 6.69 35.57 2.36
C LEU A 212 6.12 35.47 3.79
N GLU A 213 6.59 36.35 4.68
CA GLU A 213 6.07 36.41 6.06
C GLU A 213 4.56 36.72 6.10
N THR A 214 4.06 37.46 5.11
CA THR A 214 2.63 37.77 4.95
C THR A 214 1.79 36.54 4.65
N ASP A 215 2.37 35.48 4.08
CA ASP A 215 1.65 34.28 3.67
C ASP A 215 1.30 33.36 4.86
N VAL A 216 1.94 33.58 6.02
CA VAL A 216 1.85 32.69 7.21
C VAL A 216 0.41 32.46 7.65
N ASN A 217 -0.44 33.48 7.61
CA ASN A 217 -1.84 33.33 8.02
C ASN A 217 -2.63 32.48 7.01
N LEU A 218 -2.43 32.72 5.71
CA LEU A 218 -3.11 31.95 4.65
C LEU A 218 -2.69 30.48 4.68
N MET A 219 -1.41 30.21 4.95
CA MET A 219 -0.90 28.84 5.09
C MET A 219 -1.42 28.15 6.35
N LYS A 220 -1.64 28.89 7.45
CA LYS A 220 -2.27 28.34 8.66
C LYS A 220 -3.74 28.01 8.44
N ASP A 221 -4.44 28.82 7.67
CA ASP A 221 -5.84 28.56 7.32
C ASP A 221 -5.98 27.33 6.38
N ASP A 222 -4.95 27.05 5.57
CA ASP A 222 -4.90 25.90 4.66
C ASP A 222 -4.51 24.56 5.36
N LEU A 223 -3.98 24.62 6.59
CA LEU A 223 -3.54 23.47 7.40
C LEU A 223 -4.64 22.94 8.33
#